data_AF-A0A6F8ZPT8-F1
#
_entry.id   AF-A0A6F8ZPT8-F1
#
_cell.length_a   1.000
_cell.length_b   1.000
_cell.length_c   1.000
_cell.angle_alpha   90.00
_cell.angle_beta   90.00
_cell.angle_gamma   90.00
#
_symmetry.space_group_name_H-M   'P 1'
#
loop_
_entity.id
_entity.type
_entity.pdbx_description
1 polymer ?
#
loop_
_entity_poly.entity_id
_entity_poly.type
_entity_poly.pdbx_seq_one_letter_code
_entity_poly.pdbx_strand_id
1 'polypeptide(L)'
;MESRKKSTEMDGTNRGRERRCHECGELGHLTWSCPGREESMPSAYHSSGVTRMASYVTSCWAHTETAPPMVPVRINDVDTSALLNSGIMVTLAQPQWLTREGKDAYPRWCDGRRTQRHPDRDVIDLISSTLGILTTESYGKNDSDGDEKPQQAAKQIAVVAETSTRDDVFDDSYKAKEGPKPPMRLVWRNIILMILLHTGAFYGLMLVPSASTLTLAWTVVCFLLSALGITAGAHRLWSHKSYKASTPLRVFLALANSMAFQNDIYEWARDHRVHHKYSETDADPHNALRGFFFAHIGWLLVRKNPEVIEKGKKLELTDLKADKVVMFQRKYYKLSVVLLCFLVPMWVPWYLWGESLWVGYFIPGLMRYTLVLNATWLVNSAAHMWGNRPYDHNINPSENRFVAFSAIGEGFHNYHHTFPFDYATSEFGIKMNITTAFIDLMCFLGLAKDCKRVSRDLVSARAQRTGDGSHKTG
;
A
#
# COMPACT_ATOMS: atom_id res chain seq x y z
N MET A 1 -11.96 -36.12 -71.40
CA MET A 1 -12.10 -35.18 -70.26
C MET A 1 -11.10 -35.64 -69.20
N GLU A 2 -9.91 -35.06 -69.24
CA GLU A 2 -9.40 -34.07 -68.25
C GLU A 2 -8.91 -34.76 -66.96
N SER A 3 -7.76 -34.48 -66.36
CA SER A 3 -6.59 -33.66 -66.66
C SER A 3 -5.47 -34.10 -65.68
N ARG A 4 -4.20 -33.84 -66.03
CA ARG A 4 -3.03 -33.98 -65.14
C ARG A 4 -3.12 -33.06 -63.91
N LYS A 5 -2.55 -33.47 -62.76
CA LYS A 5 -1.63 -32.62 -61.96
C LYS A 5 -0.86 -33.38 -60.86
N LYS A 6 0.41 -32.97 -60.71
CA LYS A 6 1.44 -33.34 -59.72
C LYS A 6 1.18 -32.70 -58.35
N SER A 7 1.76 -33.29 -57.28
CA SER A 7 2.40 -32.59 -56.14
C SER A 7 3.08 -33.62 -55.20
N THR A 8 4.41 -33.81 -55.28
CA THR A 8 5.48 -33.30 -54.39
C THR A 8 5.73 -34.13 -53.12
N GLU A 9 6.91 -34.78 -53.08
CA GLU A 9 7.60 -35.26 -51.88
C GLU A 9 7.88 -34.11 -50.90
N MET A 10 7.74 -34.40 -49.59
CA MET A 10 8.57 -33.79 -48.55
C MET A 10 8.90 -34.86 -47.49
N ASP A 11 10.20 -34.99 -47.27
CA ASP A 11 10.90 -35.86 -46.31
C ASP A 11 10.42 -35.63 -44.86
N GLY A 12 10.00 -36.71 -44.21
CA GLY A 12 9.45 -36.71 -42.85
C GLY A 12 10.46 -37.20 -41.83
N THR A 13 11.53 -36.45 -41.60
CA THR A 13 12.50 -36.71 -40.54
C THR A 13 12.31 -35.75 -39.35
N ASN A 14 11.45 -36.12 -38.41
CA ASN A 14 11.57 -35.63 -37.02
C ASN A 14 11.04 -36.68 -36.03
N ARG A 15 11.84 -37.73 -35.80
CA ARG A 15 11.59 -38.71 -34.73
C ARG A 15 11.75 -38.01 -33.38
N GLY A 16 10.66 -37.92 -32.63
CA GLY A 16 10.65 -37.42 -31.25
C GLY A 16 11.60 -38.23 -30.37
N ARG A 17 12.55 -37.54 -29.73
CA ARG A 17 13.28 -38.11 -28.58
C ARG A 17 12.31 -38.17 -27.41
N GLU A 18 11.90 -39.37 -27.01
CA GLU A 18 11.23 -39.60 -25.74
C GLU A 18 12.10 -39.07 -24.60
N ARG A 19 11.51 -38.23 -23.73
CA ARG A 19 12.24 -37.53 -22.66
C ARG A 19 12.38 -38.43 -21.43
N ARG A 20 13.60 -38.51 -20.89
CA ARG A 20 13.89 -39.13 -19.59
C ARG A 20 13.77 -38.10 -18.48
N CYS A 21 13.24 -38.52 -17.34
CA CYS A 21 13.27 -37.79 -16.08
C CYS A 21 14.72 -37.51 -15.68
N HIS A 22 15.03 -36.28 -15.27
CA HIS A 22 16.42 -35.92 -14.94
C HIS A 22 16.87 -36.50 -13.60
N GLU A 23 15.94 -36.73 -12.67
CA GLU A 23 16.22 -37.26 -11.33
C GLU A 23 16.50 -38.76 -11.35
N CYS A 24 15.60 -39.55 -11.95
CA CYS A 24 15.67 -41.01 -11.92
C CYS A 24 16.05 -41.65 -13.26
N GLY A 25 16.12 -40.88 -14.35
CA GLY A 25 16.48 -41.39 -15.68
C GLY A 25 15.38 -42.16 -16.42
N GLU A 26 14.21 -42.38 -15.82
CA GLU A 26 13.12 -43.14 -16.45
C GLU A 26 12.32 -42.33 -17.48
N LEU A 27 11.76 -43.03 -18.47
CA LEU A 27 10.91 -42.43 -19.51
C LEU A 27 9.47 -42.24 -19.00
N GLY A 28 8.76 -41.25 -19.54
CA GLY A 28 7.30 -41.11 -19.36
C GLY A 28 6.85 -40.18 -18.23
N HIS A 29 7.76 -39.60 -17.46
CA HIS A 29 7.44 -38.54 -16.51
C HIS A 29 8.56 -37.51 -16.45
N LEU A 30 8.23 -36.34 -15.88
CA LEU A 30 9.16 -35.24 -15.75
C LEU A 30 9.63 -35.13 -14.30
N THR A 31 10.78 -34.51 -14.07
CA THR A 31 11.48 -34.46 -12.76
C THR A 31 10.58 -34.04 -11.59
N TRP A 32 9.64 -33.12 -11.80
CA TRP A 32 8.71 -32.67 -10.75
C TRP A 32 7.62 -33.70 -10.40
N SER A 33 7.39 -34.67 -11.28
CA SER A 33 6.47 -35.79 -11.10
C SER A 33 7.22 -37.09 -10.74
N CYS A 34 8.50 -37.01 -10.38
CA CYS A 34 9.30 -38.19 -10.06
C CYS A 34 8.81 -38.86 -8.77
N PRO A 35 8.42 -40.14 -8.79
CA PRO A 35 7.90 -40.84 -7.61
C PRO A 35 8.91 -40.97 -6.46
N GLY A 36 10.21 -40.87 -6.75
CA GLY A 36 11.30 -40.98 -5.77
C GLY A 36 11.77 -39.65 -5.16
N ARG A 37 11.02 -38.55 -5.33
CA ARG A 37 11.42 -37.22 -4.85
C ARG A 37 11.07 -37.03 -3.37
N GLU A 38 12.07 -36.93 -2.50
CA GLU A 38 11.88 -36.79 -1.03
C GLU A 38 11.56 -35.37 -0.52
N GLU A 39 11.70 -34.30 -1.33
CA GLU A 39 11.41 -32.92 -0.90
C GLU A 39 10.35 -32.19 -1.74
N SER A 40 9.37 -31.60 -1.06
CA SER A 40 8.35 -30.72 -1.64
C SER A 40 8.87 -29.27 -1.69
N MET A 41 9.56 -28.91 -2.78
CA MET A 41 9.81 -27.56 -3.35
C MET A 41 11.28 -27.39 -3.79
N PRO A 42 11.61 -26.68 -4.88
CA PRO A 42 13.00 -26.34 -5.19
C PRO A 42 13.48 -25.19 -4.29
N SER A 43 14.58 -25.40 -3.56
CA SER A 43 15.33 -24.37 -2.82
C SER A 43 16.72 -24.20 -3.42
N ALA A 44 17.14 -22.97 -3.70
CA ALA A 44 18.50 -22.66 -4.13
C ALA A 44 19.37 -22.32 -2.90
N TYR A 45 20.38 -23.14 -2.60
CA TYR A 45 21.38 -22.87 -1.56
C TYR A 45 22.76 -22.54 -2.16
N HIS A 46 23.54 -21.75 -1.42
CA HIS A 46 24.89 -21.30 -1.76
C HIS A 46 25.90 -22.45 -1.59
N SER A 47 26.78 -22.67 -2.59
CA SER A 47 28.05 -23.38 -2.34
C SER A 47 29.19 -22.37 -2.26
N SER A 48 30.09 -22.60 -1.31
CA SER A 48 31.10 -21.68 -0.81
C SER A 48 32.29 -21.50 -1.77
N GLY A 49 32.83 -20.27 -1.81
CA GLY A 49 34.26 -20.03 -2.02
C GLY A 49 34.66 -19.58 -3.43
N VAL A 50 35.32 -18.41 -3.46
CA VAL A 50 36.14 -17.85 -4.56
C VAL A 50 35.37 -17.15 -5.70
N THR A 51 35.26 -15.82 -5.54
CA THR A 51 35.45 -14.79 -6.58
C THR A 51 35.00 -15.12 -8.02
N ARG A 52 33.70 -15.30 -8.25
CA ARG A 52 33.05 -14.98 -9.54
C ARG A 52 31.63 -14.48 -9.27
N MET A 53 31.24 -13.36 -9.89
CA MET A 53 29.84 -12.94 -9.96
C MET A 53 29.06 -14.04 -10.68
N ALA A 54 28.43 -14.94 -9.92
CA ALA A 54 27.56 -15.96 -10.47
C ALA A 54 26.15 -15.38 -10.56
N SER A 55 25.75 -15.05 -11.79
CA SER A 55 24.37 -14.72 -12.15
C SER A 55 23.48 -15.93 -11.86
N TYR A 56 22.57 -15.79 -10.91
CA TYR A 56 21.58 -16.82 -10.59
C TYR A 56 20.55 -16.90 -11.73
N VAL A 57 20.50 -18.04 -12.43
CA VAL A 57 19.58 -18.30 -13.55
C VAL A 57 18.65 -19.45 -13.18
N THR A 58 17.35 -19.16 -13.06
CA THR A 58 16.29 -20.18 -13.06
C THR A 58 15.58 -20.20 -14.41
N SER A 59 15.41 -21.39 -14.96
CA SER A 59 14.95 -21.68 -16.32
C SER A 59 13.47 -21.33 -16.58
N CYS A 60 13.19 -20.53 -17.61
CA CYS A 60 11.84 -20.41 -18.17
C CYS A 60 11.42 -21.71 -18.86
N TRP A 61 10.26 -22.20 -18.49
CA TRP A 61 9.56 -23.28 -19.17
C TRP A 61 8.82 -22.72 -20.38
N ALA A 62 9.13 -23.24 -21.56
CA ALA A 62 8.34 -22.98 -22.76
C ALA A 62 8.26 -24.27 -23.58
N HIS A 63 7.20 -25.04 -23.37
CA HIS A 63 6.54 -25.72 -24.49
C HIS A 63 5.48 -24.76 -25.01
N THR A 64 5.52 -24.50 -26.31
CA THR A 64 4.53 -23.67 -27.01
C THR A 64 3.11 -24.10 -26.60
N GLU A 65 2.26 -23.12 -26.30
CA GLU A 65 0.83 -23.27 -25.96
C GLU A 65 0.46 -23.60 -24.50
N THR A 66 1.39 -23.59 -23.55
CA THR A 66 1.07 -23.77 -22.11
C THR A 66 1.34 -22.50 -21.29
N ALA A 67 0.42 -22.18 -20.38
CA ALA A 67 0.58 -21.06 -19.46
C ALA A 67 1.77 -21.29 -18.50
N PRO A 68 2.52 -20.23 -18.13
CA PRO A 68 3.63 -20.38 -17.19
C PRO A 68 3.14 -20.87 -15.82
N PRO A 69 3.88 -21.77 -15.14
CA PRO A 69 3.48 -22.27 -13.84
C PRO A 69 3.53 -21.17 -12.76
N MET A 70 2.46 -21.03 -11.99
CA MET A 70 2.29 -20.08 -10.87
C MET A 70 2.91 -20.59 -9.56
N VAL A 71 4.08 -21.24 -9.60
CA VAL A 71 4.67 -21.86 -8.40
C VAL A 71 5.65 -20.89 -7.74
N PRO A 72 5.51 -20.58 -6.45
CA PRO A 72 6.46 -19.72 -5.73
C PRO A 72 7.83 -20.39 -5.62
N VAL A 73 8.90 -19.59 -5.66
CA VAL A 73 10.28 -20.03 -5.45
C VAL A 73 10.82 -19.33 -4.20
N ARG A 74 11.75 -19.95 -3.46
CA ARG A 74 12.49 -19.27 -2.38
C ARG A 74 13.87 -18.87 -2.89
N ILE A 75 14.26 -17.61 -2.65
CA ILE A 75 15.63 -17.13 -2.90
C ILE A 75 16.21 -16.69 -1.56
N ASN A 76 17.32 -17.32 -1.15
CA ASN A 76 18.01 -17.03 0.12
C ASN A 76 17.07 -17.03 1.34
N ASP A 77 16.26 -18.08 1.49
CA ASP A 77 15.25 -18.22 2.55
C ASP A 77 14.12 -17.16 2.56
N VAL A 78 14.05 -16.28 1.55
CA VAL A 78 12.96 -15.31 1.37
C VAL A 78 11.93 -15.89 0.39
N ASP A 79 10.66 -15.86 0.80
CA ASP A 79 9.53 -16.24 -0.03
C ASP A 79 9.30 -15.19 -1.14
N THR A 80 9.49 -15.58 -2.41
CA THR A 80 9.35 -14.64 -3.53
C THR A 80 7.91 -14.50 -4.05
N SER A 81 6.91 -15.02 -3.32
CA SER A 81 5.49 -14.80 -3.61
C SER A 81 5.17 -13.30 -3.77
N ALA A 82 5.83 -12.46 -2.97
CA ALA A 82 5.70 -10.99 -3.03
C ALA A 82 6.25 -10.37 -4.35
N LEU A 83 7.29 -10.95 -4.95
CA LEU A 83 7.90 -10.47 -6.21
C LEU A 83 7.05 -10.83 -7.43
N LEU A 84 6.38 -11.99 -7.40
CA LEU A 84 5.37 -12.36 -8.40
C LEU A 84 4.13 -11.45 -8.29
N ASN A 85 3.76 -11.05 -7.07
CA ASN A 85 2.65 -10.14 -6.80
C ASN A 85 2.98 -8.65 -7.09
N SER A 86 4.25 -8.24 -7.15
CA SER A 86 4.65 -6.85 -7.40
C SER A 86 4.74 -6.45 -8.88
N GLY A 87 4.58 -7.40 -9.82
CA GLY A 87 4.58 -7.10 -11.26
C GLY A 87 5.94 -6.73 -11.84
N ILE A 88 7.04 -7.01 -11.15
CA ILE A 88 8.39 -6.85 -11.72
C ILE A 88 8.65 -8.01 -12.68
N MET A 89 8.75 -7.72 -13.99
CA MET A 89 9.29 -8.68 -14.95
C MET A 89 10.76 -8.95 -14.63
N VAL A 90 11.09 -10.19 -14.30
CA VAL A 90 12.48 -10.66 -14.32
C VAL A 90 12.70 -11.36 -15.65
N THR A 91 13.35 -10.67 -16.59
CA THR A 91 13.81 -11.27 -17.85
C THR A 91 15.05 -12.12 -17.57
N LEU A 92 14.99 -13.43 -17.83
CA LEU A 92 16.11 -14.35 -17.66
C LEU A 92 16.51 -14.94 -19.02
N ALA A 93 17.77 -14.76 -19.43
CA ALA A 93 18.36 -15.40 -20.60
C ALA A 93 19.23 -16.60 -20.16
N GLN A 94 19.25 -17.69 -20.94
CA GLN A 94 20.09 -18.85 -20.64
C GLN A 94 21.59 -18.55 -20.89
N PRO A 95 22.51 -19.01 -20.03
CA PRO A 95 23.95 -18.79 -20.20
C PRO A 95 24.49 -19.35 -21.53
N GLN A 96 23.96 -20.47 -22.01
CA GLN A 96 24.36 -21.06 -23.30
C GLN A 96 24.01 -20.21 -24.52
N TRP A 97 23.21 -19.14 -24.38
CA TRP A 97 22.89 -18.20 -25.46
C TRP A 97 23.69 -16.90 -25.33
N LEU A 98 24.50 -16.78 -24.27
CA LEU A 98 25.42 -15.67 -24.00
C LEU A 98 26.87 -16.04 -24.30
N THR A 99 27.15 -17.32 -24.60
CA THR A 99 28.46 -17.76 -25.08
C THR A 99 28.58 -17.51 -26.58
N ARG A 100 29.34 -16.49 -26.92
CA ARG A 100 29.68 -16.10 -28.29
C ARG A 100 30.49 -17.21 -28.97
N GLU A 101 29.85 -17.98 -29.84
CA GLU A 101 30.46 -18.64 -31.02
C GLU A 101 29.35 -19.33 -31.85
N GLY A 102 28.81 -18.63 -32.86
CA GLY A 102 27.83 -19.20 -33.81
C GLY A 102 26.73 -18.23 -34.20
N LYS A 103 26.55 -18.02 -35.51
CA LYS A 103 25.76 -16.96 -36.15
C LYS A 103 24.22 -17.02 -36.00
N ASP A 104 23.63 -17.76 -35.06
CA ASP A 104 22.16 -17.96 -35.04
C ASP A 104 21.51 -17.95 -33.64
N ALA A 105 21.98 -17.11 -32.71
CA ALA A 105 21.36 -16.95 -31.39
C ALA A 105 20.37 -15.77 -31.36
N TYR A 106 19.10 -16.04 -31.67
CA TYR A 106 18.02 -15.04 -31.51
C TYR A 106 17.41 -15.16 -30.10
N PRO A 107 17.36 -14.08 -29.30
CA PRO A 107 16.65 -14.07 -28.03
C PRO A 107 15.14 -14.28 -28.26
N ARG A 108 14.53 -15.17 -27.46
CA ARG A 108 13.08 -15.44 -27.46
C ARG A 108 12.47 -14.81 -26.21
N TRP A 109 11.40 -14.05 -26.41
CA TRP A 109 10.71 -13.30 -25.36
C TRP A 109 9.30 -13.84 -25.14
N CYS A 110 8.83 -13.80 -23.88
CA CYS A 110 7.46 -14.11 -23.50
C CYS A 110 6.72 -12.80 -23.20
N ASP A 111 5.82 -12.40 -24.09
CA ASP A 111 4.81 -11.36 -23.81
C ASP A 111 3.51 -12.10 -23.51
N GLY A 112 2.98 -11.91 -22.29
CA GLY A 112 1.57 -12.03 -21.88
C GLY A 112 0.78 -13.28 -22.27
N ARG A 113 0.79 -13.71 -23.54
CA ARG A 113 0.14 -14.90 -24.09
C ARG A 113 0.88 -15.58 -25.28
N ARG A 114 2.03 -15.10 -25.79
CA ARG A 114 2.80 -15.76 -26.90
C ARG A 114 4.31 -15.53 -26.85
N THR A 115 5.07 -16.50 -27.35
CA THR A 115 6.51 -16.36 -27.69
C THR A 115 6.69 -15.81 -29.10
N GLN A 116 7.47 -14.72 -29.26
CA GLN A 116 7.84 -14.16 -30.58
C GLN A 116 9.37 -14.17 -30.79
N ARG A 117 9.78 -14.25 -32.08
CA ARG A 117 11.17 -14.15 -32.56
C ARG A 117 11.38 -12.74 -33.11
N HIS A 118 12.37 -12.00 -32.64
CA HIS A 118 12.74 -10.69 -33.21
C HIS A 118 14.08 -10.82 -33.97
N PRO A 119 14.13 -10.56 -35.29
CA PRO A 119 15.33 -10.86 -36.06
C PRO A 119 16.52 -9.90 -35.90
N ASP A 120 16.37 -8.58 -35.68
CA ASP A 120 17.51 -7.68 -35.95
C ASP A 120 17.64 -6.50 -34.97
N ARG A 121 17.81 -6.75 -33.67
CA ARG A 121 18.24 -5.69 -32.73
C ARG A 121 19.26 -6.20 -31.72
N ASP A 122 20.37 -5.48 -31.61
CA ASP A 122 21.39 -5.75 -30.60
C ASP A 122 20.78 -5.66 -29.19
N VAL A 123 21.15 -6.61 -28.34
CA VAL A 123 20.60 -6.81 -26.99
C VAL A 123 20.72 -5.54 -26.13
N ILE A 124 21.75 -4.71 -26.36
CA ILE A 124 22.02 -3.49 -25.62
C ILE A 124 21.07 -2.35 -26.03
N ASP A 125 20.76 -2.20 -27.31
CA ASP A 125 19.84 -1.18 -27.81
C ASP A 125 18.39 -1.48 -27.41
N LEU A 126 18.04 -2.77 -27.31
CA LEU A 126 16.71 -3.16 -26.86
C LEU A 126 16.53 -3.01 -25.35
N ILE A 127 17.54 -3.33 -24.53
CA ILE A 127 17.53 -3.04 -23.06
C ILE A 127 17.36 -1.54 -22.82
N SER A 128 18.05 -0.69 -23.61
CA SER A 128 17.83 0.76 -23.58
C SER A 128 16.42 1.16 -24.04
N SER A 129 15.76 0.43 -24.94
CA SER A 129 14.38 0.69 -25.37
C SER A 129 13.32 0.19 -24.38
N THR A 130 13.57 -0.92 -23.68
CA THR A 130 12.66 -1.52 -22.68
C THR A 130 12.80 -0.84 -21.31
N LEU A 131 13.96 -0.26 -21.01
CA LEU A 131 14.16 0.69 -19.90
C LEU A 131 13.90 2.15 -20.31
N GLY A 132 13.69 2.43 -21.60
CA GLY A 132 13.65 3.78 -22.18
C GLY A 132 12.36 4.10 -22.95
N ILE A 133 11.20 3.81 -22.36
CA ILE A 133 9.97 4.53 -22.71
C ILE A 133 9.73 5.59 -21.63
N LEU A 134 10.59 6.61 -21.62
CA LEU A 134 10.34 7.98 -21.16
C LEU A 134 11.55 8.86 -21.53
N THR A 135 11.78 9.08 -22.82
CA THR A 135 12.32 10.36 -23.32
C THR A 135 11.99 10.51 -24.81
N THR A 136 10.99 11.33 -25.15
CA THR A 136 10.85 12.03 -26.44
C THR A 136 10.33 13.42 -26.04
N GLU A 137 10.94 14.57 -26.32
CA GLU A 137 11.86 15.01 -27.36
C GLU A 137 12.58 16.30 -26.89
N SER A 138 13.68 16.65 -27.56
CA SER A 138 14.39 17.94 -27.55
C SER A 138 15.39 18.20 -26.40
N TYR A 139 16.68 17.90 -26.65
CA TYR A 139 17.71 18.93 -26.91
C TYR A 139 19.02 18.23 -27.32
N GLY A 140 19.77 18.86 -28.23
CA GLY A 140 20.88 18.26 -28.97
C GLY A 140 22.12 17.90 -28.17
N LYS A 141 22.94 17.04 -28.80
CA LYS A 141 24.40 16.85 -28.65
C LYS A 141 25.03 17.47 -27.40
N ASN A 142 25.52 16.63 -26.49
CA ASN A 142 26.94 16.51 -26.21
C ASN A 142 27.23 15.30 -25.31
N ASP A 143 28.40 14.71 -25.54
CA ASP A 143 28.99 13.58 -24.84
C ASP A 143 29.18 13.79 -23.33
N SER A 144 29.40 12.67 -22.62
CA SER A 144 29.76 12.48 -21.21
C SER A 144 28.61 12.40 -20.18
N ASP A 145 28.19 11.16 -19.85
CA ASP A 145 27.97 10.70 -18.46
C ASP A 145 27.55 9.22 -18.43
N GLY A 146 28.48 8.36 -17.99
CA GLY A 146 28.36 6.90 -18.05
C GLY A 146 27.90 6.22 -16.75
N ASP A 147 27.63 6.96 -15.66
CA ASP A 147 27.50 6.37 -14.32
C ASP A 147 26.12 6.53 -13.63
N GLU A 148 25.16 7.29 -14.19
CA GLU A 148 23.89 7.58 -13.48
C GLU A 148 22.78 6.51 -13.66
N LYS A 149 22.72 5.81 -14.81
CA LYS A 149 21.62 4.89 -15.14
C LYS A 149 21.52 3.62 -14.26
N PRO A 150 22.62 2.96 -13.85
CA PRO A 150 22.56 1.76 -13.00
C PRO A 150 22.07 2.06 -11.57
N GLN A 151 22.35 3.26 -11.05
CA GLN A 151 21.98 3.65 -9.69
C GLN A 151 20.47 3.84 -9.52
N GLN A 152 19.76 4.25 -10.58
CA GLN A 152 18.33 4.56 -10.53
C GLN A 152 17.46 3.30 -10.57
N ALA A 153 17.85 2.31 -11.38
CA ALA A 153 17.23 0.98 -11.39
C ALA A 153 17.51 0.21 -10.08
N ALA A 154 18.74 0.28 -9.56
CA ALA A 154 19.08 -0.27 -8.25
C ALA A 154 18.28 0.38 -7.11
N LYS A 155 18.04 1.70 -7.18
CA LYS A 155 17.14 2.41 -6.24
C LYS A 155 15.71 1.91 -6.31
N GLN A 156 15.16 1.68 -7.50
CA GLN A 156 13.78 1.16 -7.64
C GLN A 156 13.64 -0.27 -7.10
N ILE A 157 14.61 -1.14 -7.38
CA ILE A 157 14.62 -2.52 -6.85
C ILE A 157 14.79 -2.50 -5.32
N ALA A 158 15.64 -1.63 -4.78
CA ALA A 158 15.78 -1.43 -3.34
C ALA A 158 14.49 -0.91 -2.68
N VAL A 159 13.74 -0.02 -3.36
CA VAL A 159 12.44 0.46 -2.87
C VAL A 159 11.39 -0.65 -2.83
N VAL A 160 11.41 -1.58 -3.79
CA VAL A 160 10.50 -2.74 -3.82
C VAL A 160 10.88 -3.80 -2.76
N ALA A 161 12.17 -4.04 -2.56
CA ALA A 161 12.67 -4.91 -1.48
C ALA A 161 12.44 -4.31 -0.08
N GLU A 162 12.54 -2.97 0.06
CA GLU A 162 12.15 -2.27 1.29
C GLU A 162 10.64 -2.31 1.55
N THR A 163 9.80 -2.50 0.53
CA THR A 163 8.34 -2.52 0.73
C THR A 163 7.84 -3.85 1.26
N SER A 164 8.44 -4.99 0.88
CA SER A 164 8.03 -6.32 1.39
C SER A 164 8.36 -6.56 2.88
N THR A 165 9.19 -5.71 3.48
CA THR A 165 9.58 -5.79 4.91
C THR A 165 8.80 -4.83 5.81
N ARG A 166 7.76 -4.14 5.30
CA ARG A 166 6.99 -3.17 6.07
C ARG A 166 5.74 -3.79 6.71
N ASP A 167 5.49 -3.41 7.95
CA ASP A 167 4.37 -3.89 8.76
C ASP A 167 2.97 -3.46 8.32
N ASP A 168 2.87 -2.67 7.24
CA ASP A 168 1.63 -2.17 6.64
C ASP A 168 1.31 -2.81 5.28
N VAL A 169 2.05 -3.85 4.88
CA VAL A 169 1.71 -4.66 3.70
C VAL A 169 0.69 -5.73 4.08
N PHE A 170 -0.34 -5.89 3.26
CA PHE A 170 -1.36 -6.92 3.44
C PHE A 170 -0.77 -8.33 3.40
N ASP A 171 -1.14 -9.17 4.36
CA ASP A 171 -0.68 -10.55 4.49
C ASP A 171 -1.73 -11.53 3.95
N ASP A 172 -1.66 -11.83 2.65
CA ASP A 172 -2.55 -12.78 1.96
C ASP A 172 -2.51 -14.20 2.56
N SER A 173 -1.44 -14.54 3.32
CA SER A 173 -1.29 -15.86 3.93
C SER A 173 -2.11 -16.03 5.21
N TYR A 174 -2.45 -14.92 5.87
CA TYR A 174 -3.21 -14.97 7.11
C TYR A 174 -4.70 -15.10 6.84
N LYS A 175 -5.31 -16.17 7.35
CA LYS A 175 -6.77 -16.34 7.39
C LYS A 175 -7.26 -16.29 8.82
N ALA A 176 -8.47 -15.76 9.00
CA ALA A 176 -9.14 -15.78 10.30
C ALA A 176 -9.22 -17.21 10.82
N LYS A 177 -8.99 -17.41 12.12
CA LYS A 177 -9.06 -18.74 12.73
C LYS A 177 -10.50 -19.27 12.63
N GLU A 178 -10.64 -20.51 12.18
CA GLU A 178 -11.91 -21.21 12.20
C GLU A 178 -12.32 -21.56 13.63
N GLY A 179 -13.61 -21.43 13.95
CA GLY A 179 -14.16 -21.80 15.26
C GLY A 179 -15.06 -20.74 15.90
N PRO A 180 -15.56 -21.01 17.12
CA PRO A 180 -16.42 -20.10 17.83
C PRO A 180 -15.66 -18.83 18.23
N LYS A 181 -16.16 -17.68 17.80
CA LYS A 181 -15.58 -16.39 18.15
C LYS A 181 -15.83 -16.06 19.62
N PRO A 182 -14.88 -15.43 20.33
CA PRO A 182 -15.08 -15.03 21.72
C PRO A 182 -16.25 -14.03 21.82
N PRO A 183 -17.04 -14.09 22.91
CA PRO A 183 -18.17 -13.18 23.08
C PRO A 183 -17.71 -11.73 23.19
N MET A 184 -18.48 -10.82 22.58
CA MET A 184 -18.22 -9.38 22.70
C MET A 184 -18.39 -8.92 24.14
N ARG A 185 -17.36 -8.25 24.69
CA ARG A 185 -17.41 -7.65 26.03
C ARG A 185 -17.56 -6.15 25.92
N LEU A 186 -18.71 -5.63 26.32
CA LEU A 186 -19.02 -4.20 26.31
C LEU A 186 -18.12 -3.43 27.30
N VAL A 187 -17.76 -2.20 26.91
CA VAL A 187 -17.04 -1.24 27.75
C VAL A 187 -17.97 -0.07 28.04
N TRP A 188 -18.79 -0.21 29.09
CA TRP A 188 -19.86 0.74 29.43
C TRP A 188 -19.38 2.18 29.59
N ARG A 189 -18.17 2.40 30.14
CA ARG A 189 -17.56 3.72 30.21
C ARG A 189 -17.48 4.38 28.83
N ASN A 190 -17.01 3.65 27.82
CA ASN A 190 -16.86 4.18 26.46
C ASN A 190 -18.23 4.44 25.84
N ILE A 191 -19.18 3.53 26.03
CA ILE A 191 -20.57 3.69 25.56
C ILE A 191 -21.18 4.99 26.10
N ILE A 192 -21.12 5.20 27.41
CA ILE A 192 -21.68 6.39 28.06
C ILE A 192 -21.00 7.67 27.54
N LEU A 193 -19.66 7.70 27.50
CA LEU A 193 -18.91 8.87 27.02
C LEU A 193 -19.24 9.18 25.55
N MET A 194 -19.42 8.14 24.72
CA MET A 194 -19.75 8.31 23.32
C MET A 194 -21.17 8.85 23.12
N ILE A 195 -22.14 8.37 23.90
CA ILE A 195 -23.50 8.91 23.92
C ILE A 195 -23.46 10.39 24.32
N LEU A 196 -22.81 10.73 25.44
CA LEU A 196 -22.72 12.11 25.92
C LEU A 196 -22.05 13.04 24.90
N LEU A 197 -20.98 12.57 24.24
CA LEU A 197 -20.29 13.33 23.21
C LEU A 197 -21.22 13.63 22.01
N HIS A 198 -21.95 12.63 21.52
CA HIS A 198 -22.83 12.81 20.37
C HIS A 198 -24.08 13.65 20.72
N THR A 199 -24.63 13.48 21.92
CA THR A 199 -25.70 14.36 22.43
C THR A 199 -25.22 15.80 22.57
N GLY A 200 -24.01 16.02 23.11
CA GLY A 200 -23.41 17.34 23.20
C GLY A 200 -23.15 17.97 21.84
N ALA A 201 -22.67 17.19 20.86
CA ALA A 201 -22.50 17.67 19.48
C ALA A 201 -23.83 18.03 18.80
N PHE A 202 -24.88 17.22 19.01
CA PHE A 202 -26.23 17.54 18.52
C PHE A 202 -26.76 18.84 19.13
N TYR A 203 -26.53 19.06 20.43
CA TYR A 203 -26.86 20.33 21.05
C TYR A 203 -26.01 21.49 20.51
N GLY A 204 -24.71 21.28 20.27
CA GLY A 204 -23.84 22.24 19.60
C GLY A 204 -24.35 22.65 18.21
N LEU A 205 -24.92 21.71 17.45
CA LEU A 205 -25.56 22.00 16.16
C LEU A 205 -26.74 22.98 16.32
N MET A 206 -27.54 22.83 17.38
CA MET A 206 -28.64 23.75 17.69
C MET A 206 -28.16 25.14 18.11
N LEU A 207 -26.92 25.26 18.60
CA LEU A 207 -26.30 26.54 18.96
C LEU A 207 -25.65 27.27 17.78
N VAL A 208 -25.49 26.63 16.60
CA VAL A 208 -24.86 27.26 15.43
C VAL A 208 -25.46 28.63 15.06
N PRO A 209 -26.79 28.85 15.07
CA PRO A 209 -27.37 30.16 14.78
C PRO A 209 -26.99 31.26 15.78
N SER A 210 -26.56 30.89 16.99
CA SER A 210 -26.14 31.83 18.05
C SER A 210 -24.64 32.14 18.05
N ALA A 211 -23.85 31.43 17.24
CA ALA A 211 -22.41 31.57 17.19
C ALA A 211 -21.99 32.73 16.29
N SER A 212 -20.93 33.45 16.69
CA SER A 212 -20.32 34.43 15.81
C SER A 212 -19.69 33.77 14.57
N THR A 213 -19.59 34.51 13.47
CA THR A 213 -18.96 34.04 12.23
C THR A 213 -17.49 33.65 12.44
N LEU A 214 -16.78 34.37 13.32
CA LEU A 214 -15.41 34.06 13.71
C LEU A 214 -15.30 32.72 14.45
N THR A 215 -16.25 32.41 15.34
CA THR A 215 -16.31 31.10 16.02
C THR A 215 -16.54 29.96 15.03
N LEU A 216 -17.41 30.15 14.04
CA LEU A 216 -17.64 29.14 12.99
C LEU A 216 -16.39 28.95 12.11
N ALA A 217 -15.72 30.04 11.73
CA ALA A 217 -14.45 29.97 10.99
C ALA A 217 -13.35 29.26 11.81
N TRP A 218 -13.22 29.59 13.09
CA TRP A 218 -12.30 28.95 14.01
C TRP A 218 -12.58 27.44 14.19
N THR A 219 -13.85 27.07 14.22
CA THR A 219 -14.31 25.68 14.26
C THR A 219 -13.80 24.90 13.04
N VAL A 220 -13.89 25.50 11.84
CA VAL A 220 -13.35 24.92 10.60
C VAL A 220 -11.82 24.82 10.64
N VAL A 221 -11.12 25.84 11.14
CA VAL A 221 -9.67 25.80 11.30
C VAL A 221 -9.25 24.65 12.23
N CYS A 222 -9.90 24.51 13.39
CA CYS A 222 -9.63 23.42 14.33
C CYS A 222 -9.94 22.05 13.71
N PHE A 223 -11.00 21.95 12.90
CA PHE A 223 -11.31 20.72 12.15
C PHE A 223 -10.16 20.37 11.20
N LEU A 224 -9.69 21.32 10.38
CA LEU A 224 -8.61 21.09 9.42
C LEU A 224 -7.28 20.75 10.10
N LEU A 225 -6.94 21.43 11.19
CA LEU A 225 -5.75 21.10 11.99
C LEU A 225 -5.86 19.69 12.56
N SER A 226 -6.99 19.33 13.16
CA SER A 226 -7.23 17.97 13.66
C SER A 226 -7.06 16.93 12.55
N ALA A 227 -7.68 17.19 11.40
CA ALA A 227 -7.66 16.28 10.26
C ALA A 227 -6.23 16.08 9.74
N LEU A 228 -5.44 17.15 9.55
CA LEU A 228 -4.02 17.05 9.18
C LEU A 228 -3.18 16.27 10.20
N GLY A 229 -3.48 16.41 11.49
CA GLY A 229 -2.84 15.64 12.56
C GLY A 229 -3.07 14.12 12.43
N ILE A 230 -4.21 13.72 11.89
CA ILE A 230 -4.50 12.32 11.56
C ILE A 230 -3.88 11.95 10.22
N THR A 231 -4.22 12.65 9.14
CA THR A 231 -3.93 12.26 7.77
C THR A 231 -2.45 12.46 7.40
N ALA A 232 -1.93 13.69 7.51
CA ALA A 232 -0.52 13.97 7.23
C ALA A 232 0.39 13.39 8.31
N GLY A 233 -0.07 13.38 9.57
CA GLY A 233 0.66 12.87 10.74
C GLY A 233 0.51 11.37 10.95
N ALA A 234 -0.44 10.99 11.81
CA ALA A 234 -0.58 9.61 12.32
C ALA A 234 -0.59 8.56 11.21
N HIS A 235 -1.28 8.84 10.12
CA HIS A 235 -1.47 7.96 8.98
C HIS A 235 -0.25 7.92 8.05
N ARG A 236 -0.07 8.94 7.22
CA ARG A 236 0.94 8.92 6.14
C ARG A 236 2.38 8.94 6.66
N LEU A 237 2.67 9.78 7.66
CA LEU A 237 4.02 9.92 8.21
C LEU A 237 4.41 8.76 9.14
N TRP A 238 3.66 8.55 10.21
CA TRP A 238 4.08 7.61 11.27
C TRP A 238 3.63 6.16 11.02
N SER A 239 2.47 5.93 10.41
CA SER A 239 2.04 4.55 10.12
C SER A 239 2.74 3.99 8.89
N HIS A 240 2.71 4.72 7.77
CA HIS A 240 3.18 4.24 6.46
C HIS A 240 4.60 4.66 6.07
N LYS A 241 5.19 5.64 6.77
CA LYS A 241 6.52 6.16 6.46
C LYS A 241 6.65 6.51 4.96
N SER A 242 5.63 7.20 4.45
CA SER A 242 5.52 7.56 3.02
C SER A 242 6.27 8.84 2.67
N TYR A 243 6.69 9.61 3.68
CA TYR A 243 7.59 10.74 3.55
C TYR A 243 8.38 10.95 4.86
N LYS A 244 9.38 11.83 4.85
CA LYS A 244 10.13 12.25 6.04
C LYS A 244 9.82 13.69 6.38
N ALA A 245 9.67 13.98 7.67
CA ALA A 245 9.39 15.32 8.18
C ALA A 245 10.51 15.83 9.09
N SER A 246 10.82 17.12 8.98
CA SER A 246 11.68 17.84 9.92
C SER A 246 11.07 17.83 11.34
N THR A 247 11.89 18.07 12.36
CA THR A 247 11.41 18.12 13.75
C THR A 247 10.31 19.16 13.98
N PRO A 248 10.39 20.40 13.45
CA PRO A 248 9.30 21.38 13.59
C PRO A 248 7.97 20.87 13.03
N LEU A 249 7.99 20.27 11.83
CA LEU A 249 6.79 19.70 11.21
C LEU A 249 6.23 18.52 12.03
N ARG A 250 7.09 17.63 12.54
CA ARG A 250 6.66 16.53 13.41
C ARG A 250 6.01 17.04 14.70
N VAL A 251 6.55 18.08 15.31
CA VAL A 251 5.97 18.70 16.51
C VAL A 251 4.61 19.31 16.18
N PHE A 252 4.50 20.08 15.09
CA PHE A 252 3.23 20.63 14.63
C PHE A 252 2.17 19.53 14.44
N LEU A 253 2.51 18.47 13.70
CA LEU A 253 1.60 17.35 13.44
C LEU A 253 1.22 16.58 14.72
N ALA A 254 2.11 16.50 15.71
CA ALA A 254 1.81 15.84 16.99
C ALA A 254 0.86 16.66 17.87
N LEU A 255 0.96 17.99 17.84
CA LEU A 255 0.01 18.89 18.49
C LEU A 255 -1.35 18.83 17.79
N ALA A 256 -1.35 18.91 16.46
CA ALA A 256 -2.54 18.72 15.62
C ALA A 256 -3.23 17.37 15.87
N ASN A 257 -2.46 16.28 15.99
CA ASN A 257 -3.00 14.96 16.35
C ASN A 257 -3.63 14.93 17.74
N SER A 258 -3.05 15.64 18.71
CA SER A 258 -3.62 15.76 20.06
C SER A 258 -4.96 16.53 20.05
N MET A 259 -5.16 17.49 19.15
CA MET A 259 -6.44 18.17 18.93
C MET A 259 -7.50 17.21 18.35
N ALA A 260 -7.07 16.23 17.54
CA ALA A 260 -7.97 15.23 16.96
C ALA A 260 -8.45 14.16 17.95
N PHE A 261 -7.69 13.92 19.04
CA PHE A 261 -8.04 13.00 20.13
C PHE A 261 -8.51 11.61 19.66
N GLN A 262 -7.65 10.91 18.92
CA GLN A 262 -7.88 9.53 18.45
C GLN A 262 -6.83 8.54 18.98
N ASN A 263 -6.56 8.56 20.28
CA ASN A 263 -5.38 7.94 20.92
C ASN A 263 -4.04 8.58 20.51
N ASP A 264 -2.99 8.22 21.24
CA ASP A 264 -1.64 8.71 20.97
C ASP A 264 -1.08 8.11 19.68
N ILE A 265 -0.10 8.79 19.08
CA ILE A 265 0.42 8.44 17.75
C ILE A 265 0.92 6.98 17.69
N TYR A 266 1.56 6.50 18.77
CA TYR A 266 2.08 5.14 18.81
C TYR A 266 0.97 4.10 18.79
N GLU A 267 -0.10 4.31 19.58
CA GLU A 267 -1.24 3.40 19.61
C GLU A 267 -2.02 3.43 18.28
N TRP A 268 -2.28 4.63 17.73
CA TRP A 268 -2.95 4.78 16.45
C TRP A 268 -2.18 4.06 15.34
N ALA A 269 -0.87 4.31 15.22
CA ALA A 269 -0.05 3.71 14.17
C ALA A 269 0.11 2.20 14.32
N ARG A 270 0.20 1.68 15.56
CA ARG A 270 0.18 0.22 15.78
C ARG A 270 -1.12 -0.38 15.26
N ASP A 271 -2.26 0.15 15.69
CA ASP A 271 -3.56 -0.40 15.33
C ASP A 271 -3.79 -0.28 13.81
N HIS A 272 -3.34 0.80 13.19
CA HIS A 272 -3.42 1.01 11.74
C HIS A 272 -2.55 0.05 10.93
N ARG A 273 -1.31 -0.23 11.37
CA ARG A 273 -0.46 -1.26 10.75
C ARG A 273 -1.08 -2.65 10.85
N VAL A 274 -1.68 -2.99 12.01
CA VAL A 274 -2.43 -4.25 12.17
C VAL A 274 -3.60 -4.30 11.19
N HIS A 275 -4.35 -3.21 11.07
CA HIS A 275 -5.47 -3.09 10.15
C HIS A 275 -5.05 -3.36 8.70
N HIS A 276 -3.99 -2.72 8.20
CA HIS A 276 -3.49 -3.00 6.85
C HIS A 276 -3.03 -4.44 6.66
N LYS A 277 -2.25 -4.97 7.61
CA LYS A 277 -1.63 -6.30 7.48
C LYS A 277 -2.66 -7.43 7.53
N TYR A 278 -3.71 -7.27 8.33
CA TYR A 278 -4.69 -8.32 8.61
C TYR A 278 -6.13 -7.86 8.35
N SER A 279 -6.31 -6.96 7.37
CA SER A 279 -7.58 -6.35 7.00
C SER A 279 -8.66 -7.41 6.81
N GLU A 280 -9.90 -7.11 7.22
CA GLU A 280 -11.05 -8.02 7.12
C GLU A 280 -10.96 -9.32 7.96
N THR A 281 -9.99 -9.45 8.87
CA THR A 281 -9.89 -10.62 9.77
C THR A 281 -10.25 -10.28 11.21
N ASP A 282 -10.27 -11.27 12.10
CA ASP A 282 -10.47 -11.02 13.54
C ASP A 282 -9.28 -10.31 14.21
N ALA A 283 -8.14 -10.21 13.51
CA ALA A 283 -6.99 -9.39 13.90
C ALA A 283 -7.13 -7.92 13.49
N ASP A 284 -8.05 -7.56 12.59
CA ASP A 284 -8.35 -6.18 12.24
C ASP A 284 -9.13 -5.49 13.38
N PRO A 285 -8.62 -4.39 13.98
CA PRO A 285 -9.30 -3.67 15.06
C PRO A 285 -10.73 -3.24 14.71
N HIS A 286 -11.00 -2.89 13.46
CA HIS A 286 -12.28 -2.35 12.98
C HIS A 286 -12.84 -3.15 11.80
N ASN A 287 -12.65 -4.48 11.84
CA ASN A 287 -13.11 -5.44 10.83
C ASN A 287 -14.49 -5.13 10.24
N ALA A 288 -14.49 -4.71 8.97
CA ALA A 288 -15.68 -4.35 8.22
C ALA A 288 -16.66 -5.52 8.01
N LEU A 289 -16.20 -6.78 8.04
CA LEU A 289 -17.07 -7.96 7.93
C LEU A 289 -18.03 -8.10 9.13
N ARG A 290 -17.79 -7.39 10.23
CA ARG A 290 -18.69 -7.33 11.39
C ARG A 290 -19.81 -6.29 11.24
N GLY A 291 -19.90 -5.65 10.07
CA GLY A 291 -20.94 -4.71 9.72
C GLY A 291 -20.57 -3.25 9.99
N PHE A 292 -21.33 -2.35 9.36
CA PHE A 292 -21.07 -0.91 9.36
C PHE A 292 -20.92 -0.34 10.77
N PHE A 293 -21.85 -0.66 11.68
CA PHE A 293 -21.81 -0.12 13.05
C PHE A 293 -20.54 -0.51 13.79
N PHE A 294 -20.09 -1.76 13.64
CA PHE A 294 -18.87 -2.22 14.30
C PHE A 294 -17.65 -1.47 13.77
N ALA A 295 -17.47 -1.40 12.45
CA ALA A 295 -16.33 -0.73 11.82
C ALA A 295 -16.32 0.79 12.06
N HIS A 296 -17.51 1.40 12.16
CA HIS A 296 -17.64 2.83 12.38
C HIS A 296 -17.33 3.23 13.83
N ILE A 297 -18.04 2.64 14.81
CA ILE A 297 -17.91 3.07 16.22
C ILE A 297 -17.92 1.91 17.21
N GLY A 298 -18.57 0.79 16.87
CA GLY A 298 -18.79 -0.33 17.77
C GLY A 298 -17.50 -0.96 18.29
N TRP A 299 -16.43 -0.96 17.50
CA TRP A 299 -15.11 -1.46 17.92
C TRP A 299 -14.52 -0.68 19.11
N LEU A 300 -14.86 0.60 19.27
CA LEU A 300 -14.46 1.42 20.42
C LEU A 300 -15.29 1.14 21.68
N LEU A 301 -16.44 0.50 21.52
CA LEU A 301 -17.41 0.26 22.59
C LEU A 301 -17.25 -1.12 23.24
N VAL A 302 -16.34 -1.95 22.70
CA VAL A 302 -16.09 -3.30 23.17
C VAL A 302 -14.59 -3.52 23.41
N ARG A 303 -14.24 -4.60 24.11
CA ARG A 303 -12.85 -5.04 24.20
C ARG A 303 -12.37 -5.53 22.84
N LYS A 304 -11.12 -5.17 22.48
CA LYS A 304 -10.43 -5.67 21.29
C LYS A 304 -10.43 -7.20 21.27
N ASN A 305 -10.57 -7.78 20.07
CA ASN A 305 -10.40 -9.22 19.90
C ASN A 305 -8.96 -9.62 20.34
N PRO A 306 -8.77 -10.75 21.04
CA PRO A 306 -7.43 -11.24 21.38
C PRO A 306 -6.45 -11.30 20.20
N GLU A 307 -6.92 -11.58 18.98
CA GLU A 307 -6.07 -11.62 17.79
C GLU A 307 -5.46 -10.25 17.45
N VAL A 308 -6.21 -9.16 17.60
CA VAL A 308 -5.70 -7.79 17.43
C VAL A 308 -4.51 -7.54 18.36
N ILE A 309 -4.60 -8.01 19.60
CA ILE A 309 -3.57 -7.84 20.62
C ILE A 309 -2.36 -8.73 20.31
N GLU A 310 -2.60 -9.98 19.93
CA GLU A 310 -1.55 -10.95 19.60
C GLU A 310 -0.75 -10.49 18.37
N LYS A 311 -1.43 -10.10 17.30
CA LYS A 311 -0.82 -9.68 16.04
C LYS A 311 -0.15 -8.31 16.17
N GLY A 312 -0.76 -7.37 16.90
CA GLY A 312 -0.16 -6.07 17.17
C GLY A 312 1.16 -6.13 17.95
N LYS A 313 1.38 -7.19 18.75
CA LYS A 313 2.68 -7.41 19.44
C LYS A 313 3.78 -7.92 18.51
N LYS A 314 3.42 -8.48 17.35
CA LYS A 314 4.36 -9.05 16.36
C LYS A 314 4.81 -8.03 15.32
N LEU A 315 4.32 -6.79 15.39
CA LEU A 315 4.75 -5.70 14.51
C LEU A 315 6.05 -5.07 15.00
N GLU A 316 6.92 -4.69 14.06
CA GLU A 316 8.12 -3.91 14.32
C GLU A 316 7.78 -2.41 14.46
N LEU A 317 7.81 -1.92 15.70
CA LEU A 317 7.49 -0.53 16.07
C LEU A 317 8.72 0.23 16.59
N THR A 318 9.92 -0.25 16.28
CA THR A 318 11.19 0.34 16.73
C THR A 318 11.36 1.78 16.24
N ASP A 319 10.86 2.07 15.03
CA ASP A 319 10.80 3.40 14.44
C ASP A 319 9.99 4.41 15.28
N LEU A 320 8.80 4.01 15.75
CA LEU A 320 7.96 4.85 16.59
C LEU A 320 8.55 5.04 17.99
N LYS A 321 9.19 4.00 18.55
CA LYS A 321 9.89 4.08 19.85
C LYS A 321 11.11 4.99 19.79
N ALA A 322 11.79 5.03 18.65
CA ALA A 322 12.96 5.89 18.44
C ALA A 322 12.59 7.37 18.21
N ASP A 323 11.37 7.66 17.75
CA ASP A 323 10.91 9.04 17.55
C ASP A 323 10.56 9.71 18.89
N LYS A 324 11.45 10.62 19.32
CA LYS A 324 11.29 11.41 20.56
C LYS A 324 10.00 12.23 20.58
N VAL A 325 9.50 12.70 19.43
CA VAL A 325 8.25 13.48 19.36
C VAL A 325 7.05 12.59 19.65
N VAL A 326 7.01 11.39 19.05
CA VAL A 326 5.97 10.38 19.29
C VAL A 326 5.95 9.98 20.76
N MET A 327 7.12 9.65 21.32
CA MET A 327 7.21 9.21 22.71
C MET A 327 6.93 10.33 23.71
N PHE A 328 7.27 11.59 23.38
CA PHE A 328 6.88 12.76 24.17
C PHE A 328 5.36 12.95 24.17
N GLN A 329 4.73 12.91 23.00
CA GLN A 329 3.28 13.04 22.88
C GLN A 329 2.56 11.91 23.65
N ARG A 330 3.03 10.66 23.55
CA ARG A 330 2.50 9.54 24.33
C ARG A 330 2.62 9.76 25.84
N LYS A 331 3.76 10.27 26.33
CA LYS A 331 3.99 10.53 27.76
C LYS A 331 3.01 11.58 28.31
N TYR A 332 2.72 12.63 27.55
CA TYR A 332 1.88 13.75 27.97
C TYR A 332 0.48 13.76 27.34
N TYR A 333 0.06 12.64 26.73
CA TYR A 333 -1.11 12.57 25.86
C TYR A 333 -2.40 13.08 26.51
N LYS A 334 -2.67 12.68 27.76
CA LYS A 334 -3.88 13.10 28.47
C LYS A 334 -3.93 14.62 28.64
N LEU A 335 -2.80 15.24 28.99
CA LEU A 335 -2.71 16.68 29.16
C LEU A 335 -2.81 17.39 27.80
N SER A 336 -2.12 16.89 26.78
CA SER A 336 -2.16 17.51 25.44
C SER A 336 -3.56 17.47 24.84
N VAL A 337 -4.32 16.39 25.02
CA VAL A 337 -5.72 16.27 24.58
C VAL A 337 -6.62 17.27 25.30
N VAL A 338 -6.55 17.36 26.63
CA VAL A 338 -7.39 18.30 27.39
C VAL A 338 -7.13 19.73 26.90
N LEU A 339 -5.86 20.10 26.75
CA LEU A 339 -5.48 21.42 26.27
C LEU A 339 -5.90 21.67 24.83
N LEU A 340 -5.53 20.78 23.89
CA LEU A 340 -5.62 21.05 22.46
C LEU A 340 -6.97 20.67 21.86
N CYS A 341 -7.64 19.63 22.34
CA CYS A 341 -8.94 19.20 21.82
C CYS A 341 -10.10 20.00 22.41
N PHE A 342 -9.99 20.46 23.66
CA PHE A 342 -11.11 21.10 24.36
C PHE A 342 -10.81 22.56 24.77
N LEU A 343 -9.73 22.81 25.51
CA LEU A 343 -9.50 24.14 26.09
C LEU A 343 -9.11 25.19 25.04
N VAL A 344 -8.19 24.89 24.13
CA VAL A 344 -7.79 25.82 23.05
C VAL A 344 -8.97 26.14 22.12
N PRO A 345 -9.73 25.16 21.59
CA PRO A 345 -10.88 25.47 20.76
C PRO A 345 -11.95 26.31 21.46
N MET A 346 -12.11 26.15 22.79
CA MET A 346 -13.07 26.89 23.61
C MET A 346 -12.60 28.29 24.02
N TRP A 347 -11.34 28.44 24.45
CA TRP A 347 -10.81 29.69 25.01
C TRP A 347 -10.44 30.71 23.96
N VAL A 348 -9.98 30.29 22.79
CA VAL A 348 -9.60 31.23 21.71
C VAL A 348 -10.79 32.11 21.32
N PRO A 349 -11.99 31.59 21.03
CA PRO A 349 -13.16 32.42 20.74
C PRO A 349 -13.59 33.32 21.89
N TRP A 350 -13.57 32.79 23.11
CA TRP A 350 -13.95 33.52 24.30
C TRP A 350 -13.03 34.72 24.56
N TYR A 351 -11.71 34.51 24.46
CA TYR A 351 -10.73 35.53 24.78
C TYR A 351 -10.54 36.56 23.66
N LEU A 352 -10.52 36.13 22.39
CA LEU A 352 -10.14 37.02 21.28
C LEU A 352 -11.29 37.84 20.69
N TRP A 353 -12.52 37.31 20.70
CA TRP A 353 -13.68 38.03 20.14
C TRP A 353 -14.94 37.94 21.01
N GLY A 354 -14.78 37.58 22.28
CA GLY A 354 -15.84 37.67 23.29
C GLY A 354 -16.98 36.65 23.10
N GLU A 355 -16.71 35.51 22.46
CA GLU A 355 -17.72 34.45 22.34
C GLU A 355 -18.09 33.87 23.71
N SER A 356 -19.31 33.38 23.87
CA SER A 356 -19.69 32.68 25.10
C SER A 356 -18.85 31.40 25.28
N LEU A 357 -18.36 31.15 26.51
CA LEU A 357 -17.70 29.88 26.85
C LEU A 357 -18.61 28.67 26.57
N TRP A 358 -19.92 28.84 26.69
CA TRP A 358 -20.90 27.80 26.38
C TRP A 358 -20.88 27.43 24.89
N VAL A 359 -20.94 28.44 24.02
CA VAL A 359 -20.84 28.26 22.56
C VAL A 359 -19.47 27.70 22.18
N GLY A 360 -18.39 28.24 22.76
CA GLY A 360 -17.02 27.75 22.56
C GLY A 360 -16.82 26.29 22.98
N TYR A 361 -17.48 25.83 24.05
CA TYR A 361 -17.40 24.45 24.48
C TYR A 361 -18.17 23.51 23.55
N PHE A 362 -19.41 23.84 23.19
CA PHE A 362 -20.27 22.94 22.42
C PHE A 362 -19.98 22.93 20.92
N ILE A 363 -19.54 24.04 20.32
CA ILE A 363 -19.30 24.12 18.87
C ILE A 363 -17.84 23.74 18.51
N PRO A 364 -16.80 24.58 18.75
CA PRO A 364 -15.43 24.21 18.42
C PRO A 364 -14.84 23.12 19.33
N GLY A 365 -15.36 22.95 20.55
CA GLY A 365 -15.03 21.84 21.44
C GLY A 365 -15.69 20.53 21.00
N LEU A 366 -16.96 20.31 21.34
CA LEU A 366 -17.64 19.02 21.19
C LEU A 366 -18.11 18.71 19.76
N MET A 367 -18.87 19.61 19.12
CA MET A 367 -19.43 19.35 17.78
C MET A 367 -18.31 19.10 16.76
N ARG A 368 -17.29 19.96 16.74
CA ARG A 368 -16.10 19.79 15.90
C ARG A 368 -15.36 18.49 16.19
N TYR A 369 -15.22 18.07 17.46
CA TYR A 369 -14.59 16.79 17.80
C TYR A 369 -15.36 15.62 17.19
N THR A 370 -16.68 15.60 17.41
CA THR A 370 -17.57 14.57 16.89
C THR A 370 -17.55 14.50 15.37
N LEU A 371 -17.51 15.65 14.69
CA LEU A 371 -17.39 15.70 13.23
C LEU A 371 -16.05 15.11 12.74
N VAL A 372 -14.92 15.44 13.40
CA VAL A 372 -13.61 14.85 13.07
C VAL A 372 -13.65 13.33 13.25
N LEU A 373 -14.20 12.84 14.37
CA LEU A 373 -14.31 11.40 14.63
C LEU A 373 -15.11 10.68 13.56
N ASN A 374 -16.34 11.15 13.27
CA ASN A 374 -17.21 10.50 12.30
C ASN A 374 -16.62 10.57 10.88
N ALA A 375 -15.96 11.67 10.51
CA ALA A 375 -15.24 11.77 9.24
C ALA A 375 -14.13 10.71 9.15
N THR A 376 -13.33 10.50 10.20
CA THR A 376 -12.31 9.45 10.21
C THR A 376 -12.95 8.05 10.18
N TRP A 377 -13.99 7.82 10.97
CA TRP A 377 -14.64 6.50 11.06
C TRP A 377 -15.39 6.09 9.79
N LEU A 378 -15.78 7.05 8.95
CA LEU A 378 -16.30 6.76 7.61
C LEU A 378 -15.26 6.09 6.72
N VAL A 379 -13.96 6.32 6.94
CA VAL A 379 -12.88 5.62 6.23
C VAL A 379 -12.95 4.13 6.56
N ASN A 380 -12.97 3.79 7.85
CA ASN A 380 -13.02 2.39 8.31
C ASN A 380 -14.32 1.68 7.91
N SER A 381 -15.45 2.39 7.86
CA SER A 381 -16.75 1.79 7.58
C SER A 381 -17.17 1.96 6.12
N ALA A 382 -17.52 3.17 5.70
CA ALA A 382 -18.05 3.42 4.38
C ALA A 382 -17.02 3.10 3.28
N ALA A 383 -15.74 3.43 3.47
CA ALA A 383 -14.72 3.15 2.46
C ALA A 383 -14.34 1.66 2.36
N HIS A 384 -14.71 0.81 3.33
CA HIS A 384 -14.58 -0.66 3.19
C HIS A 384 -15.84 -1.33 2.61
N MET A 385 -16.95 -0.59 2.46
CA MET A 385 -18.25 -1.19 2.10
C MET A 385 -18.80 -0.67 0.78
N TRP A 386 -18.67 0.63 0.51
CA TRP A 386 -19.37 1.28 -0.59
C TRP A 386 -18.43 2.15 -1.41
N GLY A 387 -18.33 1.81 -2.70
CA GLY A 387 -17.47 2.49 -3.67
C GLY A 387 -17.10 1.54 -4.80
N ASN A 388 -16.25 2.02 -5.70
CA ASN A 388 -15.64 1.21 -6.75
C ASN A 388 -14.23 0.74 -6.34
N ARG A 389 -13.70 -0.27 -7.02
CA ARG A 389 -12.39 -0.91 -6.73
C ARG A 389 -11.50 -0.96 -7.98
N PRO A 390 -11.07 0.21 -8.48
CA PRO A 390 -10.37 0.30 -9.76
C PRO A 390 -8.97 -0.33 -9.76
N TYR A 391 -8.36 -0.59 -8.60
CA TYR A 391 -7.00 -1.12 -8.50
C TYR A 391 -6.95 -2.58 -8.04
N ASP A 392 -7.80 -2.96 -7.09
CA ASP A 392 -7.93 -4.35 -6.64
C ASP A 392 -9.33 -4.69 -6.15
N HIS A 393 -10.05 -5.52 -6.90
CA HIS A 393 -11.40 -5.99 -6.55
C HIS A 393 -11.41 -7.12 -5.52
N ASN A 394 -10.26 -7.71 -5.19
CA ASN A 394 -10.15 -8.83 -4.24
C ASN A 394 -10.13 -8.37 -2.78
N ILE A 395 -9.97 -7.07 -2.53
CA ILE A 395 -9.97 -6.46 -1.20
C ILE A 395 -11.25 -5.63 -0.98
N ASN A 396 -11.71 -5.49 0.27
CA ASN A 396 -12.89 -4.70 0.59
C ASN A 396 -12.75 -3.17 0.42
N PRO A 397 -11.61 -2.53 0.75
CA PRO A 397 -11.38 -1.10 0.55
C PRO A 397 -11.81 -0.62 -0.84
N SER A 398 -12.49 0.51 -0.87
CA SER A 398 -13.17 1.06 -2.04
C SER A 398 -12.95 2.57 -2.14
N GLU A 399 -12.98 3.08 -3.35
CA GLU A 399 -12.92 4.51 -3.62
C GLU A 399 -14.28 5.14 -3.34
N ASN A 400 -14.32 6.11 -2.44
CA ASN A 400 -15.55 6.78 -2.05
C ASN A 400 -15.38 8.31 -2.00
N ARG A 401 -16.02 9.01 -2.95
CA ARG A 401 -15.90 10.47 -3.11
C ARG A 401 -16.44 11.26 -1.91
N PHE A 402 -17.49 10.76 -1.24
CA PHE A 402 -18.03 11.40 -0.05
C PHE A 402 -17.07 11.30 1.13
N VAL A 403 -16.43 10.13 1.29
CA VAL A 403 -15.35 9.95 2.27
C VAL A 403 -14.15 10.81 1.92
N ALA A 404 -13.77 10.92 0.65
CA ALA A 404 -12.64 11.75 0.23
C ALA A 404 -12.86 13.23 0.57
N PHE A 405 -14.09 13.73 0.40
CA PHE A 405 -14.47 15.08 0.82
C PHE A 405 -14.43 15.25 2.35
N SER A 406 -15.11 14.36 3.09
CA SER A 406 -15.26 14.50 4.55
C SER A 406 -13.96 14.26 5.32
N ALA A 407 -13.13 13.32 4.89
CA ALA A 407 -11.82 12.97 5.46
C ALA A 407 -10.65 13.62 4.71
N ILE A 408 -10.88 14.75 4.04
CA ILE A 408 -9.86 15.62 3.40
C ILE A 408 -8.82 14.92 2.50
N GLY A 409 -9.20 13.81 1.86
CA GLY A 409 -8.34 13.04 0.95
C GLY A 409 -8.33 11.53 1.18
N GLU A 410 -8.77 11.03 2.35
CA GLU A 410 -8.59 9.61 2.69
C GLU A 410 -9.66 8.65 2.14
N GLY A 411 -10.53 9.12 1.24
CA GLY A 411 -11.57 8.29 0.62
C GLY A 411 -11.12 7.47 -0.58
N PHE A 412 -9.89 7.65 -1.06
CA PHE A 412 -9.30 6.85 -2.14
C PHE A 412 -8.71 5.54 -1.57
N HIS A 413 -9.58 4.75 -0.92
CA HIS A 413 -9.15 3.71 0.01
C HIS A 413 -8.74 2.41 -0.67
N ASN A 414 -9.27 2.12 -1.87
CA ASN A 414 -8.82 0.98 -2.67
C ASN A 414 -7.38 1.20 -3.14
N TYR A 415 -7.07 2.40 -3.63
CA TYR A 415 -5.71 2.81 -3.98
C TYR A 415 -4.79 2.70 -2.77
N HIS A 416 -5.23 3.26 -1.64
CA HIS A 416 -4.42 3.29 -0.43
C HIS A 416 -4.06 1.89 0.09
N HIS A 417 -5.01 0.96 0.15
CA HIS A 417 -4.71 -0.42 0.58
C HIS A 417 -3.88 -1.20 -0.45
N THR A 418 -4.00 -0.85 -1.74
CA THR A 418 -3.18 -1.45 -2.80
C THR A 418 -1.74 -0.93 -2.76
N PHE A 419 -1.54 0.35 -2.42
CA PHE A 419 -0.26 1.03 -2.39
C PHE A 419 -0.06 1.82 -1.08
N PRO A 420 0.09 1.14 0.07
CA PRO A 420 0.10 1.79 1.39
C PRO A 420 1.27 2.76 1.58
N PHE A 421 2.35 2.58 0.82
CA PHE A 421 3.55 3.42 0.91
C PHE A 421 3.47 4.75 0.15
N ASP A 422 2.41 4.99 -0.64
CA ASP A 422 2.26 6.22 -1.41
C ASP A 422 1.85 7.40 -0.50
N TYR A 423 2.58 8.52 -0.57
CA TYR A 423 2.34 9.66 0.31
C TYR A 423 1.04 10.42 0.01
N ALA A 424 0.55 10.33 -1.23
CA ALA A 424 -0.67 11.03 -1.61
C ALA A 424 -1.93 10.20 -1.28
N THR A 425 -1.80 8.90 -1.01
CA THR A 425 -2.91 7.96 -0.78
C THR A 425 -3.97 7.91 -1.89
N SER A 426 -3.67 8.48 -3.06
CA SER A 426 -4.56 8.51 -4.22
C SER A 426 -3.75 8.60 -5.52
N GLU A 427 -4.29 8.15 -6.65
CA GLU A 427 -3.63 8.33 -7.96
C GLU A 427 -3.57 9.81 -8.39
N PHE A 428 -4.56 10.62 -8.00
CA PHE A 428 -4.78 11.97 -8.54
C PHE A 428 -4.11 13.12 -7.75
N GLY A 429 -3.23 12.80 -6.81
CA GLY A 429 -2.48 13.80 -6.05
C GLY A 429 -3.41 14.71 -5.24
N ILE A 430 -3.42 16.01 -5.53
CA ILE A 430 -4.19 17.05 -4.81
C ILE A 430 -5.70 17.05 -5.08
N LYS A 431 -6.18 16.34 -6.12
CA LYS A 431 -7.59 16.36 -6.50
C LYS A 431 -8.42 15.71 -5.38
N MET A 432 -9.28 16.50 -4.73
CA MET A 432 -10.05 16.10 -3.53
C MET A 432 -9.16 15.63 -2.36
N ASN A 433 -7.93 16.14 -2.26
CA ASN A 433 -6.95 15.68 -1.27
C ASN A 433 -6.13 16.85 -0.72
N ILE A 434 -6.71 17.53 0.28
CA ILE A 434 -6.09 18.68 0.94
C ILE A 434 -4.81 18.25 1.68
N THR A 435 -4.78 17.03 2.21
CA THR A 435 -3.62 16.47 2.88
C THR A 435 -2.40 16.41 1.96
N THR A 436 -2.56 15.93 0.73
CA THR A 436 -1.46 15.92 -0.25
C THR A 436 -0.98 17.33 -0.56
N ALA A 437 -1.90 18.28 -0.78
CA ALA A 437 -1.53 19.68 -1.03
C ALA A 437 -0.74 20.30 0.15
N PHE A 438 -1.11 19.97 1.39
CA PHE A 438 -0.37 20.37 2.58
C PHE A 438 1.04 19.75 2.59
N ILE A 439 1.17 18.45 2.32
CA ILE A 439 2.48 17.78 2.29
C ILE A 439 3.35 18.35 1.18
N ASP A 440 2.79 18.63 -0.01
CA ASP A 440 3.50 19.24 -1.13
C ASP A 440 4.03 20.62 -0.76
N LEU A 441 3.23 21.44 -0.08
CA LEU A 441 3.67 22.73 0.47
C LEU A 441 4.81 22.56 1.47
N MET A 442 4.74 21.56 2.37
CA MET A 442 5.83 21.28 3.30
C MET A 442 7.09 20.75 2.59
N CYS A 443 6.94 19.97 1.51
CA CYS A 443 8.02 19.48 0.66
C CYS A 443 8.68 20.71 -0.06
N PHE A 444 7.88 21.68 -0.55
CA PHE A 444 8.36 22.96 -1.11
C PHE A 444 9.10 23.84 -0.10
N LEU A 445 8.61 23.94 1.14
CA LEU A 445 9.27 24.70 2.22
C LEU A 445 10.51 24.00 2.80
N GLY A 446 10.87 22.80 2.31
CA GLY A 446 11.98 22.01 2.85
C GLY A 446 11.72 21.39 4.23
N LEU A 447 10.48 21.42 4.71
CA LEU A 447 10.07 20.83 5.99
C LEU A 447 9.71 19.34 5.87
N ALA A 448 9.38 18.88 4.67
CA ALA A 448 9.19 17.48 4.30
C ALA A 448 10.13 17.10 3.14
N LYS A 449 10.46 15.81 3.02
CA LYS A 449 11.26 15.25 1.93
C LYS A 449 10.97 13.77 1.72
N ASP A 450 11.57 13.18 0.69
CA ASP A 450 11.43 11.76 0.35
C ASP A 450 9.94 11.37 0.18
N CYS A 451 9.12 12.27 -0.37
CA CYS A 451 7.70 12.12 -0.66
C CYS A 451 7.52 10.93 -1.68
N LYS A 452 7.16 9.72 -1.21
CA LYS A 452 7.14 8.47 -2.01
C LYS A 452 5.90 8.35 -2.89
N ARG A 453 6.08 8.15 -4.21
CA ARG A 453 4.99 8.02 -5.18
C ARG A 453 5.08 6.71 -5.98
N VAL A 454 3.95 6.07 -6.24
CA VAL A 454 3.85 4.92 -7.15
C VAL A 454 4.00 5.40 -8.60
N SER A 455 4.73 4.64 -9.42
CA SER A 455 4.85 4.96 -10.85
C SER A 455 3.53 4.72 -11.58
N ARG A 456 3.25 5.52 -12.62
CA ARG A 456 2.03 5.37 -13.42
C ARG A 456 1.92 3.98 -14.07
N ASP A 457 3.04 3.42 -14.50
CA ASP A 457 3.08 2.09 -15.11
C ASP A 457 2.68 1.00 -14.12
N LEU A 458 3.12 1.10 -12.86
CA LEU A 458 2.76 0.14 -11.82
C LEU A 458 1.27 0.27 -11.43
N VAL A 459 0.75 1.50 -11.35
CA VAL A 459 -0.69 1.74 -11.13
C VAL A 459 -1.52 1.12 -12.27
N SER A 460 -1.15 1.39 -13.53
CA SER A 460 -1.82 0.87 -14.72
C SER A 460 -1.77 -0.65 -14.78
N ALA A 461 -0.60 -1.25 -14.55
CA ALA A 461 -0.43 -2.71 -14.53
C ALA A 461 -1.28 -3.37 -13.43
N ARG A 462 -1.36 -2.76 -12.23
CA ARG A 462 -2.19 -3.28 -11.14
C ARG A 462 -3.68 -3.16 -11.47
N ALA A 463 -4.13 -2.01 -11.97
CA ALA A 463 -5.51 -1.80 -12.40
C ALA A 463 -5.94 -2.77 -13.51
N GLN A 464 -5.07 -3.07 -14.47
CA GLN A 464 -5.34 -4.06 -15.53
C GLN A 464 -5.40 -5.50 -14.99
N ARG A 465 -4.58 -5.83 -13.99
CA ARG A 465 -4.50 -7.19 -13.44
C ARG A 465 -5.63 -7.51 -12.47
N THR A 466 -5.95 -6.59 -11.57
CA THR A 466 -6.87 -6.81 -10.44
C THR A 466 -7.95 -5.76 -10.30
N GLY A 467 -8.02 -4.73 -11.13
CA GLY A 467 -9.09 -3.75 -11.07
C GLY A 467 -10.46 -4.33 -11.42
N ASP A 468 -11.53 -3.66 -10.98
CA ASP A 468 -12.93 -4.00 -11.31
C ASP A 468 -13.41 -3.42 -12.66
N GLY A 469 -12.51 -2.84 -13.46
CA GLY A 469 -12.82 -2.18 -14.73
C GLY A 469 -13.39 -0.76 -14.60
N SER A 470 -13.50 -0.21 -13.37
CA SER A 470 -13.94 1.18 -13.15
C SER A 470 -12.80 2.20 -13.22
N HIS A 471 -11.54 1.75 -13.37
CA HIS A 471 -10.39 2.61 -13.62
C HIS A 471 -10.57 3.27 -14.99
N LYS A 472 -11.08 4.51 -15.00
CA LYS A 472 -11.18 5.28 -16.24
C LYS A 472 -9.82 5.91 -16.51
N THR A 473 -9.22 5.56 -17.66
CA THR A 473 -8.12 6.33 -18.25
C THR A 473 -8.57 7.79 -18.37
N GLY A 474 -8.01 8.66 -17.55
CA GLY A 474 -8.28 10.10 -17.54
C GLY A 474 -6.98 10.87 -17.52
#